data_AF-A0A1T4R588-F1
#
_entry.id   AF-A0A1T4R588-F1
#
_cell.length_a   1.000
_cell.length_b   1.000
_cell.length_c   1.000
_cell.angle_alpha   90.00
_cell.angle_beta   90.00
_cell.angle_gamma   90.00
#
_symmetry.space_group_name_H-M   'P 1'
#
loop_
_entity.id
_entity.type
_entity.pdbx_description
1 polymer ?
#
loop_
_entity_poly.entity_id
_entity_poly.type
_entity_poly.pdbx_seq_one_letter_code
_entity_poly.pdbx_strand_id
1 'polypeptide(L)'
;MSGAGARKVDVTGRTTGKTKRHKPLVNLPSNQWLSIPREMLESPAFAALSAPALRVLMRLCIEHLEHGGAENGKLKVTHSQFVAFGIGHNSVKPALIENEALGFIEMMQQGGRSFGDTRLPSQFRLTFPNSRNAPQTHEWFAIKSLDEAKDRIARKKAEWDAARPKRPNRRPAYKSGSIAGRAEAARQRNSGAA
;
A
#
# COMPACT_ATOMS: atom_id res chain seq x y z
N MET A 1 -21.75 -28.62 -42.46
CA MET A 1 -20.84 -27.46 -42.36
C MET A 1 -21.54 -26.38 -41.54
N SER A 2 -21.23 -26.28 -40.24
CA SER A 2 -21.93 -25.37 -39.32
C SER A 2 -21.12 -24.08 -39.16
N GLY A 3 -21.71 -22.95 -39.52
CA GLY A 3 -21.07 -21.63 -39.51
C GLY A 3 -20.83 -21.12 -38.09
N ALA A 4 -19.57 -20.86 -37.76
CA ALA A 4 -19.19 -20.22 -36.50
C ALA A 4 -19.53 -18.73 -36.54
N GLY A 5 -20.42 -18.28 -35.64
CA GLY A 5 -20.82 -16.88 -35.50
C GLY A 5 -19.63 -15.96 -35.21
N ALA A 6 -19.49 -14.91 -36.01
CA ALA A 6 -18.42 -13.92 -35.88
C ALA A 6 -18.47 -13.21 -34.50
N ARG A 7 -17.33 -13.15 -33.81
CA ARG A 7 -17.18 -12.43 -32.54
C ARG A 7 -17.25 -10.92 -32.82
N LYS A 8 -18.10 -10.18 -32.09
CA LYS A 8 -18.20 -8.71 -32.17
C LYS A 8 -16.90 -8.07 -31.65
N VAL A 9 -16.25 -7.27 -32.49
CA VAL A 9 -15.00 -6.52 -32.21
C VAL A 9 -15.29 -5.03 -32.44
N ASP A 10 -14.70 -4.14 -31.65
CA ASP A 10 -14.86 -2.70 -31.84
C ASP A 10 -14.01 -2.16 -33.02
N VAL A 11 -14.20 -0.88 -33.36
CA VAL A 11 -13.52 -0.19 -34.50
C VAL A 11 -11.99 -0.19 -34.36
N THR A 12 -11.45 -0.46 -33.17
CA THR A 12 -9.99 -0.53 -32.91
C THR A 12 -9.47 -1.98 -32.94
N GLY A 13 -10.31 -2.95 -33.32
CA GLY A 13 -9.93 -4.37 -33.36
C GLY A 13 -9.81 -5.00 -31.98
N ARG A 14 -10.33 -4.35 -30.91
CA ARG A 14 -10.31 -4.90 -29.56
C ARG A 14 -11.57 -5.68 -29.25
N THR A 15 -11.39 -6.84 -28.63
CA THR A 15 -12.48 -7.64 -28.10
C THR A 15 -13.09 -6.92 -26.90
N THR A 16 -14.19 -6.21 -27.10
CA THR A 16 -14.97 -5.61 -26.01
C THR A 16 -15.86 -6.68 -25.37
N GLY A 17 -15.24 -7.65 -24.71
CA GLY A 17 -15.97 -8.47 -23.76
C GLY A 17 -16.35 -7.57 -22.58
N LYS A 18 -17.65 -7.33 -22.35
CA LYS A 18 -18.10 -6.81 -21.06
C LYS A 18 -17.55 -7.77 -20.01
N THR A 19 -16.54 -7.35 -19.24
CA THR A 19 -16.11 -8.12 -18.08
C THR A 19 -17.36 -8.37 -17.25
N LYS A 20 -17.72 -9.63 -17.02
CA LYS A 20 -18.79 -9.95 -16.08
C LYS A 20 -18.35 -9.33 -14.75
N ARG A 21 -18.91 -8.18 -14.38
CA ARG A 21 -18.92 -7.79 -12.97
C ARG A 21 -19.60 -8.96 -12.28
N HIS A 22 -18.92 -9.61 -11.34
CA HIS A 22 -19.62 -10.54 -10.48
C HIS A 22 -20.83 -9.80 -9.94
N LYS A 23 -22.04 -10.32 -10.19
CA LYS A 23 -23.20 -9.88 -9.42
C LYS A 23 -22.78 -10.06 -7.95
N PRO A 24 -22.89 -9.04 -7.08
CA PRO A 24 -22.58 -9.23 -5.68
C PRO A 24 -23.34 -10.47 -5.23
N LEU A 25 -22.58 -11.49 -4.82
CA LEU A 25 -23.16 -12.66 -4.21
C LEU A 25 -23.78 -12.11 -2.93
N VAL A 26 -25.11 -12.11 -2.88
CA VAL A 26 -25.93 -11.54 -1.80
C VAL A 26 -26.12 -10.02 -1.94
N ASN A 27 -27.40 -9.61 -2.03
CA ASN A 27 -27.87 -8.32 -1.54
C ASN A 27 -27.53 -8.26 -0.03
N LEU A 28 -26.26 -8.06 0.33
CA LEU A 28 -25.94 -7.72 1.70
C LEU A 28 -26.60 -6.36 1.93
N PRO A 29 -27.47 -6.23 2.95
CA PRO A 29 -28.10 -4.95 3.20
C PRO A 29 -27.01 -3.90 3.44
N SER A 30 -27.32 -2.62 3.16
CA SER A 30 -26.41 -1.47 3.26
C SER A 30 -25.90 -1.19 4.70
N ASN A 31 -25.99 -2.17 5.60
CA ASN A 31 -25.80 -2.16 7.04
C ASN A 31 -24.74 -3.18 7.49
N GLN A 32 -23.77 -3.52 6.64
CA GLN A 32 -22.67 -4.39 7.03
C GLN A 32 -21.87 -3.77 8.17
N TRP A 33 -21.49 -4.59 9.15
CA TRP A 33 -20.74 -4.18 10.33
C TRP A 33 -19.64 -5.20 10.63
N LEU A 34 -18.56 -4.72 11.25
CA LEU A 34 -17.44 -5.55 11.68
C LEU A 34 -17.38 -5.53 13.20
N SER A 35 -17.43 -6.70 13.83
CA SER A 35 -17.14 -6.84 15.26
C SER A 35 -15.67 -6.49 15.51
N ILE A 36 -15.41 -5.46 16.29
CA ILE A 36 -14.08 -5.17 16.83
C ILE A 36 -14.10 -5.52 18.31
N PRO A 37 -13.21 -6.42 18.80
CA PRO A 37 -13.14 -6.75 20.22
C PRO A 37 -12.88 -5.50 21.06
N ARG A 38 -13.55 -5.37 22.21
CA ARG A 38 -13.34 -4.24 23.12
C ARG A 38 -11.89 -4.20 23.60
N GLU A 39 -11.34 -5.36 23.90
CA GLU A 39 -9.96 -5.57 24.35
C GLU A 39 -8.95 -5.11 23.30
N MET A 40 -9.30 -5.17 22.02
CA MET A 40 -8.47 -4.63 20.94
C MET A 40 -8.40 -3.11 21.04
N LEU A 41 -9.54 -2.44 21.22
CA LEU A 41 -9.62 -0.98 21.31
C LEU A 41 -8.92 -0.43 22.55
N GLU A 42 -8.93 -1.19 23.64
CA GLU A 42 -8.27 -0.83 24.91
C GLU A 42 -6.78 -1.28 24.94
N SER A 43 -6.29 -1.98 23.91
CA SER A 43 -4.94 -2.54 23.91
C SER A 43 -3.85 -1.47 23.73
N PRO A 44 -2.64 -1.67 24.31
CA PRO A 44 -1.48 -0.83 24.04
C PRO A 44 -1.08 -0.82 22.56
N ALA A 45 -1.30 -1.92 21.84
CA ALA A 45 -1.06 -2.02 20.41
C ALA A 45 -1.94 -1.03 19.62
N PHE A 46 -3.23 -0.94 19.95
CA PHE A 46 -4.16 -0.04 19.26
C PHE A 46 -3.87 1.42 19.60
N ALA A 47 -3.55 1.70 20.87
CA ALA A 47 -3.15 3.03 21.32
C ALA A 47 -1.86 3.54 20.65
N ALA A 48 -0.98 2.65 20.21
CA ALA A 48 0.27 3.00 19.53
C ALA A 48 0.10 3.37 18.05
N LEU A 49 -1.08 3.12 17.44
CA LEU A 49 -1.31 3.41 16.03
C LEU A 49 -1.24 4.92 15.75
N SER A 50 -0.47 5.27 14.74
CA SER A 50 -0.50 6.59 14.13
C SER A 50 -1.79 6.78 13.32
N ALA A 51 -2.19 8.04 13.11
CA ALA A 51 -3.35 8.39 12.30
C ALA A 51 -3.38 7.73 10.89
N PRO A 52 -2.29 7.69 10.09
CA PRO A 52 -2.31 6.99 8.81
C PRO A 52 -2.41 5.48 8.96
N ALA A 53 -1.82 4.88 10.00
CA ALA A 53 -1.92 3.45 10.29
C ALA A 53 -3.36 3.06 10.64
N LEU A 54 -4.05 3.85 11.46
CA LEU A 54 -5.47 3.64 11.75
C LEU A 54 -6.32 3.72 10.46
N ARG A 55 -6.06 4.69 9.58
CA ARG A 55 -6.79 4.80 8.29
C ARG A 55 -6.52 3.61 7.37
N VAL A 56 -5.29 3.10 7.33
CA VAL A 56 -4.96 1.88 6.57
C VAL A 56 -5.78 0.69 7.10
N LEU A 57 -5.81 0.51 8.42
CA LEU A 57 -6.59 -0.54 9.06
C LEU A 57 -8.07 -0.44 8.68
N MET A 58 -8.64 0.77 8.81
CA MET A 58 -10.05 1.01 8.47
C MET A 58 -10.35 0.76 6.99
N ARG A 59 -9.46 1.14 6.06
CA ARG A 59 -9.68 0.83 4.64
C ARG A 59 -9.69 -0.67 4.38
N LEU A 60 -8.85 -1.44 5.06
CA LEU A 60 -8.86 -2.90 4.96
C LEU A 60 -10.12 -3.52 5.58
N CYS A 61 -10.62 -2.98 6.69
CA CYS A 61 -11.92 -3.37 7.25
C CYS A 61 -13.05 -3.15 6.25
N ILE A 62 -13.07 -2.00 5.56
CA ILE A 62 -14.09 -1.71 4.55
C ILE A 62 -13.97 -2.70 3.37
N GLU A 63 -12.77 -3.00 2.88
CA GLU A 63 -12.57 -4.02 1.84
C GLU A 63 -13.10 -5.38 2.29
N HIS A 64 -12.83 -5.77 3.54
CA HIS A 64 -13.33 -7.03 4.10
C HIS A 64 -14.87 -7.08 4.14
N LEU A 65 -15.51 -5.97 4.52
CA LEU A 65 -16.97 -5.84 4.51
C LEU A 65 -17.53 -5.84 3.09
N GLU A 66 -16.88 -5.17 2.13
CA GLU A 66 -17.27 -5.18 0.70
C GLU A 66 -17.35 -6.62 0.14
N HIS A 67 -16.55 -7.56 0.67
CA HIS A 67 -16.60 -9.00 0.35
C HIS A 67 -17.51 -9.83 1.29
N GLY A 68 -18.42 -9.17 2.01
CA GLY A 68 -19.35 -9.80 2.96
C GLY A 68 -18.67 -10.51 4.14
N GLY A 69 -17.43 -10.13 4.48
CA GLY A 69 -16.66 -10.75 5.56
C GLY A 69 -16.08 -12.13 5.24
N ALA A 70 -16.15 -12.61 4.00
CA ALA A 70 -15.74 -13.98 3.66
C ALA A 70 -14.27 -14.11 3.20
N GLU A 71 -13.70 -13.06 2.60
CA GLU A 71 -12.42 -13.13 1.88
C GLU A 71 -11.22 -12.64 2.71
N ASN A 72 -11.26 -12.80 4.04
CA ASN A 72 -10.10 -12.48 4.88
C ASN A 72 -8.88 -13.30 4.46
N GLY A 73 -7.71 -12.64 4.33
CA GLY A 73 -6.49 -13.21 3.78
C GLY A 73 -6.31 -13.02 2.26
N LYS A 74 -7.34 -12.57 1.56
CA LYS A 74 -7.31 -12.25 0.12
C LYS A 74 -7.74 -10.81 -0.16
N LEU A 75 -7.66 -9.93 0.84
CA LEU A 75 -8.08 -8.53 0.73
C LEU A 75 -7.14 -7.78 -0.20
N LYS A 76 -7.66 -7.25 -1.31
CA LYS A 76 -6.86 -6.61 -2.36
C LYS A 76 -7.08 -5.10 -2.34
N VAL A 77 -6.15 -4.38 -1.73
CA VAL A 77 -6.15 -2.91 -1.75
C VAL A 77 -4.87 -2.39 -2.40
N THR A 78 -5.05 -1.61 -3.45
CA THR A 78 -3.96 -0.97 -4.19
C THR A 78 -3.49 0.29 -3.47
N HIS A 79 -2.25 0.72 -3.76
CA HIS A 79 -1.71 1.97 -3.22
C HIS A 79 -2.60 3.17 -3.54
N SER A 80 -3.11 3.27 -4.77
CA SER A 80 -4.03 4.33 -5.18
C SER A 80 -5.35 4.34 -4.41
N GLN A 81 -5.89 3.18 -4.03
CA GLN A 81 -7.10 3.10 -3.20
C GLN A 81 -6.84 3.62 -1.78
N PHE A 82 -5.67 3.36 -1.20
CA PHE A 82 -5.30 3.98 0.08
C PHE A 82 -5.18 5.51 -0.03
N VAL A 83 -4.59 6.00 -1.12
CA VAL A 83 -4.49 7.45 -1.35
C VAL A 83 -5.87 8.07 -1.55
N ALA A 84 -6.74 7.43 -2.34
CA ALA A 84 -8.12 7.87 -2.54
C ALA A 84 -8.94 7.86 -1.24
N PHE A 85 -8.62 6.97 -0.31
CA PHE A 85 -9.21 6.93 1.04
C PHE A 85 -8.70 8.06 1.97
N GLY A 86 -7.74 8.88 1.53
CA GLY A 86 -7.25 10.04 2.28
C GLY A 86 -5.95 9.79 3.07
N ILE A 87 -5.18 8.77 2.69
CA ILE A 87 -3.85 8.54 3.26
C ILE A 87 -2.80 9.21 2.37
N GLY A 88 -1.87 9.96 2.98
CA GLY A 88 -0.79 10.59 2.23
C GLY A 88 0.04 9.56 1.46
N HIS A 89 0.38 9.85 0.20
CA HIS A 89 1.10 8.92 -0.69
C HIS A 89 2.34 8.28 -0.04
N ASN A 90 3.15 9.08 0.63
CA ASN A 90 4.38 8.63 1.29
C ASN A 90 4.14 7.96 2.65
N SER A 91 2.93 8.08 3.20
CA SER A 91 2.54 7.51 4.50
C SER A 91 1.95 6.11 4.40
N VAL A 92 1.47 5.69 3.22
CA VAL A 92 0.83 4.36 3.03
C VAL A 92 1.78 3.22 3.42
N LYS A 93 3.02 3.22 2.93
CA LYS A 93 3.96 2.12 3.21
C LYS A 93 4.40 2.08 4.68
N PRO A 94 4.80 3.21 5.32
CA PRO A 94 5.04 3.24 6.77
C PRO A 94 3.84 2.78 7.60
N ALA A 95 2.62 3.17 7.21
CA ALA A 95 1.40 2.78 7.91
C ALA A 95 1.09 1.28 7.81
N LEU A 96 1.36 0.65 6.66
CA LEU A 96 1.25 -0.80 6.50
C LEU A 96 2.25 -1.55 7.39
N ILE A 97 3.50 -1.08 7.42
CA ILE A 97 4.56 -1.65 8.26
C ILE A 97 4.18 -1.58 9.75
N GLU A 98 3.60 -0.46 10.16
CA GLU A 98 3.16 -0.25 11.54
C GLU A 98 2.03 -1.21 11.94
N ASN A 99 1.02 -1.37 11.08
CA ASN A 99 -0.05 -2.34 11.32
C ASN A 99 0.45 -3.79 11.38
N GLU A 100 1.42 -4.15 10.54
CA GLU A 100 2.05 -5.47 10.55
C GLU A 100 2.88 -5.68 11.84
N ALA A 101 3.65 -4.67 12.26
CA ALA A 101 4.44 -4.72 13.48
C ALA A 101 3.59 -4.90 14.75
N LEU A 102 2.39 -4.31 14.74
CA LEU A 102 1.43 -4.39 15.83
C LEU A 102 0.52 -5.63 15.75
N GLY A 103 0.61 -6.43 14.68
CA GLY A 103 -0.18 -7.66 14.53
C GLY A 103 -1.66 -7.42 14.27
N PHE A 104 -2.04 -6.29 13.65
CA PHE A 104 -3.42 -6.07 13.19
C PHE A 104 -3.65 -6.63 11.79
N ILE A 105 -2.58 -6.65 10.98
CA ILE A 105 -2.63 -7.15 9.61
C ILE A 105 -1.44 -8.07 9.33
N GLU A 106 -1.62 -8.97 8.37
CA GLU A 106 -0.53 -9.73 7.75
C GLU A 106 -0.58 -9.52 6.23
N MET A 107 0.58 -9.26 5.61
CA MET A 107 0.70 -9.20 4.15
C MET A 107 0.92 -10.60 3.59
N MET A 108 -0.16 -11.23 3.13
CA MET A 108 -0.13 -12.60 2.57
C MET A 108 0.61 -12.68 1.25
N GLN A 109 0.48 -11.65 0.41
CA GLN A 109 1.20 -11.57 -0.85
C GLN A 109 1.67 -10.15 -1.08
N GLN A 110 2.98 -9.98 -1.27
CA GLN A 110 3.53 -8.71 -1.71
C GLN A 110 3.13 -8.45 -3.17
N GLY A 111 2.54 -7.29 -3.42
CA GLY A 111 2.22 -6.86 -4.77
C GLY A 111 3.47 -6.60 -5.61
N GLY A 112 3.38 -6.91 -6.91
CA GLY A 112 4.46 -6.72 -7.88
C GLY A 112 4.21 -5.52 -8.79
N ARG A 113 5.26 -5.05 -9.47
CA ARG A 113 5.09 -4.16 -10.63
C ARG A 113 4.26 -4.91 -11.66
N SER A 114 3.19 -4.28 -12.14
CA SER A 114 2.38 -4.86 -13.20
C SER A 114 3.21 -4.96 -14.47
N PHE A 115 3.27 -6.15 -15.07
CA PHE A 115 3.87 -6.37 -16.39
C PHE A 115 2.73 -6.60 -17.39
N GLY A 116 2.58 -5.69 -18.37
CA GLY A 116 1.44 -5.70 -19.27
C GLY A 116 0.11 -5.48 -18.53
N ASP A 117 -0.87 -6.36 -18.76
CA ASP A 117 -2.20 -6.27 -18.14
C ASP A 117 -2.30 -6.98 -16.76
N THR A 118 -1.23 -7.68 -16.35
CA THR A 118 -1.23 -8.41 -15.08
C THR A 118 -0.98 -7.47 -13.92
N ARG A 119 -2.05 -7.14 -13.18
CA ARG A 119 -1.95 -6.44 -11.89
C ARG A 119 -1.84 -7.46 -10.77
N LEU A 120 -0.75 -7.40 -10.01
CA LEU A 120 -0.52 -8.18 -8.80
C LEU A 120 -0.70 -7.24 -7.58
N PRO A 121 -1.94 -6.97 -7.13
CA PRO A 121 -2.15 -6.20 -5.92
C PRO A 121 -1.61 -6.95 -4.70
N SER A 122 -1.24 -6.21 -3.66
CA SER A 122 -0.91 -6.84 -2.38
C SER A 122 -2.17 -7.46 -1.78
N GLN A 123 -2.01 -8.63 -1.16
CA GLN A 123 -3.10 -9.32 -0.47
C GLN A 123 -2.86 -9.25 1.04
N PHE A 124 -3.92 -8.95 1.79
CA PHE A 124 -3.85 -8.75 3.23
C PHE A 124 -4.82 -9.65 3.98
N ARG A 125 -4.45 -9.97 5.22
CA ARG A 125 -5.28 -10.61 6.25
C ARG A 125 -5.45 -9.63 7.41
N LEU A 126 -6.66 -9.52 7.93
CA LEU A 126 -6.94 -8.92 9.25
C LEU A 126 -6.83 -10.02 10.30
N THR A 127 -6.17 -9.76 11.42
CA THR A 127 -5.89 -10.80 12.44
C THR A 127 -7.00 -10.99 13.46
N PHE A 128 -7.97 -10.08 13.54
CA PHE A 128 -9.00 -10.04 14.58
C PHE A 128 -10.42 -10.47 14.16
N PRO A 129 -10.89 -10.33 12.90
CA PRO A 129 -12.22 -10.80 12.56
C PRO A 129 -12.18 -12.28 12.20
N ASN A 130 -13.18 -13.01 12.69
CA ASN A 130 -13.39 -14.38 12.24
C ASN A 130 -13.93 -14.38 10.81
N SER A 131 -13.35 -15.20 9.94
CA SER A 131 -13.74 -15.33 8.55
C SER A 131 -13.76 -16.79 8.15
N ARG A 132 -14.60 -17.13 7.17
CA ARG A 132 -14.68 -18.48 6.60
C ARG A 132 -13.31 -19.05 6.21
N ASN A 133 -12.47 -18.20 5.62
CA ASN A 133 -11.20 -18.62 5.02
C ASN A 133 -9.99 -18.39 5.93
N ALA A 134 -10.15 -17.69 7.05
CA ALA A 134 -9.05 -17.40 7.98
C ALA A 134 -9.61 -17.18 9.40
N PRO A 135 -9.24 -18.04 10.37
CA PRO A 135 -9.65 -17.84 11.76
C PRO A 135 -8.98 -16.60 12.36
N GLN A 136 -9.60 -16.03 13.39
CA GLN A 136 -9.01 -14.95 14.19
C GLN A 136 -7.79 -15.44 14.98
N THR A 137 -6.71 -14.67 14.97
CA THR A 137 -5.44 -14.98 15.66
C THR A 137 -5.09 -13.99 16.77
N HIS A 138 -5.63 -12.77 16.74
CA HIS A 138 -5.40 -11.72 17.74
C HIS A 138 -3.92 -11.50 18.08
N GLU A 139 -3.04 -11.41 17.06
CA GLU A 139 -1.59 -11.24 17.26
C GLU A 139 -1.23 -9.98 18.08
N TRP A 140 -2.03 -8.93 17.98
CA TRP A 140 -1.94 -7.72 18.80
C TRP A 140 -2.04 -7.98 20.31
N PHE A 141 -2.68 -9.08 20.73
CA PHE A 141 -2.87 -9.42 22.14
C PHE A 141 -1.55 -9.73 22.85
N ALA A 142 -0.50 -10.10 22.12
CA ALA A 142 0.81 -10.37 22.68
C ALA A 142 1.51 -9.11 23.22
N ILE A 143 1.08 -7.91 22.80
CA ILE A 143 1.72 -6.64 23.18
C ILE A 143 1.07 -6.12 24.47
N LYS A 144 1.87 -6.01 25.54
CA LYS A 144 1.35 -5.72 26.89
C LYS A 144 1.65 -4.31 27.39
N SER A 145 2.53 -3.57 26.72
CA SER A 145 2.84 -2.18 27.07
C SER A 145 2.95 -1.28 25.84
N LEU A 146 2.80 0.03 26.06
CA LEU A 146 2.93 1.03 25.00
C LEU A 146 4.38 1.13 24.49
N ASP A 147 5.36 0.94 25.38
CA ASP A 147 6.78 0.98 25.02
C ASP A 147 7.14 -0.24 24.17
N GLU A 148 6.65 -1.44 24.51
CA GLU A 148 6.82 -2.63 23.68
C GLU A 148 6.21 -2.42 22.28
N ALA A 149 5.02 -1.81 22.21
CA ALA A 149 4.38 -1.50 20.93
C ALA A 149 5.26 -0.57 20.07
N LYS A 150 5.78 0.51 20.66
CA LYS A 150 6.68 1.45 19.98
C LYS A 150 7.98 0.78 19.53
N ASP A 151 8.56 -0.08 20.37
CA ASP A 151 9.79 -0.80 20.06
C ASP A 151 9.60 -1.76 18.88
N ARG A 152 8.47 -2.49 18.83
CA ARG A 152 8.12 -3.35 17.69
C ARG A 152 7.99 -2.53 16.41
N ILE A 153 7.32 -1.38 16.46
CA ILE A 153 7.19 -0.47 15.31
C ILE A 153 8.57 0.01 14.86
N ALA A 154 9.40 0.50 15.79
CA ALA A 154 10.73 1.03 15.49
C ALA A 154 11.63 -0.03 14.86
N ARG A 155 11.66 -1.24 15.43
CA ARG A 155 12.40 -2.39 14.91
C ARG A 155 11.98 -2.75 13.49
N LYS A 156 10.67 -2.86 13.23
CA LYS A 156 10.14 -3.23 11.91
C LYS A 156 10.40 -2.13 10.87
N LYS A 157 10.32 -0.84 11.26
CA LYS A 157 10.70 0.29 10.38
C LYS A 157 12.19 0.25 10.04
N ALA A 158 13.07 0.01 11.02
CA ALA A 158 14.50 -0.11 10.82
C ALA A 158 14.87 -1.29 9.90
N GLU A 159 14.24 -2.45 10.10
CA GLU A 159 14.39 -3.63 9.22
C GLU A 159 14.02 -3.29 7.77
N TRP A 160 12.89 -2.60 7.58
CA TRP A 160 12.46 -2.17 6.26
C TRP A 160 13.41 -1.14 5.62
N ASP A 161 13.87 -0.16 6.39
CA ASP A 161 14.82 0.85 5.90
C ASP A 161 16.17 0.21 5.52
N ALA A 162 16.62 -0.81 6.26
CA ALA A 162 17.83 -1.57 5.95
C ALA A 162 17.67 -2.42 4.68
N ALA A 163 16.50 -3.05 4.49
CA ALA A 163 16.20 -3.86 3.31
C ALA A 163 15.93 -3.02 2.04
N ARG A 164 15.63 -1.72 2.19
CA ARG A 164 15.30 -0.85 1.08
C ARG A 164 16.54 -0.60 0.21
N PRO A 165 16.50 -0.88 -1.11
CA PRO A 165 17.62 -0.60 -1.98
C PRO A 165 17.89 0.92 -2.03
N LYS A 166 19.09 1.31 -1.61
CA LYS A 166 19.54 2.70 -1.71
C LYS A 166 19.64 3.06 -3.20
N ARG A 167 18.79 3.98 -3.66
CA ARG A 167 18.90 4.49 -5.02
C ARG A 167 20.22 5.27 -5.12
N PRO A 168 21.12 4.93 -6.07
CA PRO A 168 22.27 5.77 -6.32
C PRO A 168 21.77 7.16 -6.70
N ASN A 169 22.44 8.19 -6.18
CA ASN A 169 22.09 9.57 -6.45
C ASN A 169 22.24 9.81 -7.96
N ARG A 170 21.13 9.80 -8.70
CA ARG A 170 21.12 9.86 -10.17
C ARG A 170 21.43 11.25 -10.72
N ARG A 171 21.67 12.25 -9.86
CA ARG A 171 22.11 13.56 -10.30
C ARG A 171 23.52 13.40 -10.85
N PRO A 172 23.77 13.63 -12.16
CA PRO A 172 25.14 13.76 -12.62
C PRO A 172 25.77 14.86 -11.78
N ALA A 173 26.98 14.61 -11.26
CA ALA A 173 27.76 15.64 -10.60
C ALA A 173 27.98 16.74 -11.64
N TYR A 174 27.10 17.74 -11.65
CA TYR A 174 27.35 18.95 -12.41
C TYR A 174 28.60 19.54 -11.77
N LYS A 175 29.74 19.39 -12.45
CA LYS A 175 30.97 20.09 -12.06
C LYS A 175 30.57 21.55 -12.01
N SER A 176 30.38 22.09 -10.82
CA SER A 176 30.28 23.52 -10.62
C SER A 176 31.61 24.07 -11.11
N GLY A 177 31.67 24.46 -12.38
CA GLY A 177 32.74 25.31 -12.86
C GLY A 177 32.77 26.47 -11.89
N SER A 178 33.85 26.55 -11.10
CA SER A 178 33.93 27.52 -10.04
C SER A 178 33.66 28.89 -10.66
N ILE A 179 32.84 29.69 -10.00
CA ILE A 179 32.51 31.05 -10.43
C ILE A 179 33.81 31.85 -10.64
N ALA A 180 34.89 31.47 -9.94
CA ALA A 180 36.25 31.99 -10.09
C ALA A 180 36.82 31.85 -11.52
N GLY A 181 36.64 30.71 -12.20
CA GLY A 181 37.19 30.50 -13.55
C GLY A 181 36.56 31.40 -14.63
N ARG A 182 35.30 31.81 -14.44
CA ARG A 182 34.62 32.74 -15.37
C ARG A 182 35.06 34.19 -15.18
N ALA A 183 35.44 34.58 -13.96
CA ALA A 183 35.89 35.93 -13.65
C ALA A 183 37.31 36.20 -14.20
N GLU A 184 38.18 35.19 -14.19
CA GLU A 184 39.57 35.31 -14.67
C GLU A 184 39.65 35.43 -16.20
N ALA A 185 38.84 34.66 -16.93
CA ALA A 185 38.72 34.75 -18.39
C ALA A 185 38.06 36.06 -18.88
N ALA A 186 37.34 36.79 -18.01
CA ALA A 186 36.82 38.12 -18.33
C ALA A 186 37.88 39.22 -18.17
N ARG A 187 38.83 39.06 -17.24
CA ARG A 187 39.92 40.03 -17.03
C ARG A 187 40.98 39.98 -18.13
N GLN A 188 41.35 38.79 -18.59
CA GLN A 188 42.36 38.62 -19.65
C GLN A 188 41.92 39.14 -21.02
N ARG A 189 40.61 39.30 -21.25
CA ARG A 189 40.07 39.87 -22.50
C ARG A 189 40.12 41.41 -22.55
N ASN A 190 40.18 42.08 -21.41
CA ASN A 190 40.25 43.55 -21.33
C ASN A 190 41.68 44.11 -21.24
N SER A 191 42.70 43.25 -21.12
CA SER A 191 44.11 43.67 -21.04
C SER A 191 44.87 43.59 -22.38
N GLY A 192 44.20 43.21 -23.47
CA GLY A 192 44.81 43.05 -24.81
C GLY A 192 44.39 44.11 -25.84
N ALA A 193 43.71 45.18 -25.42
CA ALA A 193 43.31 46.29 -26.27
C ALA A 193 44.02 47.57 -25.80
N ALA A 194 45.30 47.68 -26.14
CA ALA A 194 46.09 48.91 -26.17
C ALA A 194 47.09 48.81 -27.31
#